data_AF-A0A075RBG6-F1
#
_entry.id   AF-A0A075RBG6-F1
#
_cell.length_a   1.000
_cell.length_b   1.000
_cell.length_c   1.000
_cell.angle_alpha   90.00
_cell.angle_beta   90.00
_cell.angle_gamma   90.00
#
_symmetry.space_group_name_H-M   'P 1'
#
loop_
_entity.id
_entity.type
_entity.pdbx_description
1 polymer ?
#
loop_
_entity_poly.entity_id
_entity_poly.type
_entity_poly.pdbx_seq_one_letter_code
_entity_poly.pdbx_strand_id
1 'polypeptide(L)'
;MQKEKWGEIPLLIPLKPIVNPSFIACSHSCEKGKLAICNINLEKGKKETLYPIPQQIAKISISPTGKVIYGAELDQQDNKNVIAFYRIETNEKRTNKITVIQADEYRNKWMETNSLNDVEAHLSEIYALDDQYALFFISSSGVEYGKPYYSDIFLIDSIEPSVYKITSDIGHNDSLLRLDSLQAFYADQHYYFYMKTGRIYAYEKQSMWRETKASDPYYDHLETIMIFNTKDFIKQVKANQRTLNGKLIEQVNYNQTLSEMDITAEGISYLLGDIPNDVQCLIKYKASSNEKDKIFNETSIKEYKNRDVHEDWLYEHIAKLQNNMNDRYTLETRYNHYNVFLSEDFG
;
A
#
# COMPACT_ATOMS: atom_id res chain seq x y z
N MET A 1 -39.44 12.82 3.67
CA MET A 1 -38.01 13.05 3.38
C MET A 1 -37.35 11.70 3.18
N GLN A 2 -37.13 11.30 1.92
CA GLN A 2 -36.23 10.20 1.62
C GLN A 2 -34.83 10.65 2.01
N LYS A 3 -34.15 9.88 2.86
CA LYS A 3 -32.70 10.05 3.06
C LYS A 3 -32.06 9.85 1.70
N GLU A 4 -31.46 10.89 1.13
CA GLU A 4 -30.50 10.73 0.04
C GLU A 4 -29.46 9.72 0.53
N LYS A 5 -29.48 8.52 -0.05
CA LYS A 5 -28.36 7.59 0.07
C LYS A 5 -27.25 8.23 -0.74
N TRP A 6 -26.37 8.98 -0.08
CA TRP A 6 -25.07 9.33 -0.64
C TRP A 6 -24.40 7.99 -0.96
N GLY A 7 -24.37 7.63 -2.24
CA GLY A 7 -23.70 6.43 -2.69
C GLY A 7 -22.20 6.55 -2.44
N GLU A 8 -21.55 5.43 -2.16
CA GLU A 8 -20.08 5.35 -2.17
C GLU A 8 -19.50 6.03 -3.43
N ILE A 9 -18.49 6.87 -3.23
CA ILE A 9 -17.75 7.54 -4.30
C ILE A 9 -16.62 6.58 -4.74
N PRO A 10 -16.64 6.07 -5.99
CA PRO A 10 -15.60 5.16 -6.44
C PRO A 10 -14.24 5.85 -6.52
N LEU A 11 -13.20 5.09 -6.18
CA LEU A 11 -11.81 5.45 -6.27
C LEU A 11 -11.28 5.15 -7.67
N LEU A 12 -10.57 6.10 -8.29
CA LEU A 12 -9.82 5.89 -9.52
C LEU A 12 -8.34 5.79 -9.16
N ILE A 13 -7.77 4.61 -9.34
CA ILE A 13 -6.35 4.33 -9.06
C ILE A 13 -5.63 4.17 -10.41
N PRO A 14 -4.76 5.11 -10.81
CA PRO A 14 -3.99 5.00 -12.04
C PRO A 14 -3.17 3.70 -12.08
N LEU A 15 -3.17 3.01 -13.22
CA LEU A 15 -2.33 1.81 -13.37
C LEU A 15 -0.83 2.14 -13.44
N LYS A 16 -0.51 3.41 -13.74
CA LYS A 16 0.83 3.97 -13.88
C LYS A 16 0.82 5.44 -13.44
N PRO A 17 1.99 6.04 -13.13
CA PRO A 17 2.08 7.47 -12.88
C PRO A 17 1.42 8.28 -14.00
N ILE A 18 0.60 9.26 -13.60
CA ILE A 18 -0.10 10.12 -14.55
C ILE A 18 0.91 11.13 -15.12
N VAL A 19 1.13 11.08 -16.44
CA VAL A 19 2.05 12.01 -17.16
C VAL A 19 1.33 12.81 -18.24
N ASN A 20 0.05 12.54 -18.43
CA ASN A 20 -0.82 13.13 -19.42
C ASN A 20 -2.28 13.06 -18.94
N PRO A 21 -3.17 13.95 -19.42
CA PRO A 21 -4.56 14.03 -18.96
C PRO A 21 -5.42 12.83 -19.42
N SER A 22 -4.89 11.97 -20.29
CA SER A 22 -5.52 10.70 -20.67
C SER A 22 -4.70 9.52 -20.16
N PHE A 23 -5.29 8.66 -19.34
CA PHE A 23 -4.59 7.55 -18.70
C PHE A 23 -5.54 6.39 -18.38
N ILE A 24 -4.96 5.21 -18.10
CA ILE A 24 -5.72 4.04 -17.67
C ILE A 24 -5.73 3.97 -16.14
N ALA A 25 -6.90 3.71 -15.57
CA ALA A 25 -7.09 3.56 -14.14
C ALA A 25 -7.97 2.34 -13.81
N CYS A 26 -7.82 1.84 -12.59
CA CYS A 26 -8.77 0.95 -11.96
C CYS A 26 -9.82 1.79 -11.21
N SER A 27 -11.08 1.66 -11.58
CA SER A 27 -12.22 2.20 -10.84
C SER A 27 -12.66 1.18 -9.79
N HIS A 28 -12.62 1.55 -8.50
CA HIS A 28 -12.89 0.66 -7.38
C HIS A 28 -13.92 1.25 -6.42
N SER A 29 -15.02 0.54 -6.23
CA SER A 29 -16.03 0.79 -5.20
C SER A 29 -15.71 -0.16 -4.03
N CYS A 30 -14.85 0.26 -3.11
CA CYS A 30 -14.34 -0.53 -1.98
C CYS A 30 -15.43 -1.23 -1.15
N GLU A 31 -16.48 -0.51 -0.75
CA GLU A 31 -17.58 -1.04 0.06
C GLU A 31 -18.43 -2.06 -0.72
N LYS A 32 -18.58 -1.86 -2.03
CA LYS A 32 -19.36 -2.75 -2.91
C LYS A 32 -18.52 -3.82 -3.60
N GLY A 33 -17.20 -3.81 -3.42
CA GLY A 33 -16.23 -4.66 -4.13
C GLY A 33 -16.23 -4.50 -5.66
N LYS A 34 -16.88 -3.48 -6.23
CA LYS A 34 -17.02 -3.38 -7.69
C LYS A 34 -15.77 -2.80 -8.31
N LEU A 35 -15.27 -3.46 -9.36
CA LEU A 35 -14.07 -3.03 -10.07
C LEU A 35 -14.28 -2.94 -11.57
N ALA A 36 -13.59 -2.00 -12.19
CA ALA A 36 -13.49 -1.91 -13.64
C ALA A 36 -12.16 -1.29 -14.05
N ILE A 37 -11.63 -1.71 -15.19
CA ILE A 37 -10.53 -1.02 -15.86
C ILE A 37 -11.14 0.02 -16.78
N CYS A 38 -10.70 1.27 -16.63
CA CYS A 38 -11.26 2.42 -17.32
C CYS A 38 -10.16 3.23 -18.01
N ASN A 39 -10.52 3.80 -19.16
CA ASN A 39 -9.79 4.91 -19.76
C ASN A 39 -10.37 6.22 -19.21
N ILE A 40 -9.52 7.07 -18.65
CA ILE A 40 -9.87 8.37 -18.09
C ILE A 40 -9.31 9.45 -18.99
N ASN A 41 -10.14 10.43 -19.36
CA ASN A 41 -9.72 11.61 -20.10
C ASN A 41 -10.18 12.87 -19.36
N LEU A 42 -9.25 13.52 -18.68
CA LEU A 42 -9.51 14.72 -17.88
C LEU A 42 -9.75 15.97 -18.73
N GLU A 43 -9.21 16.06 -19.94
CA GLU A 43 -9.48 17.19 -20.85
C GLU A 43 -10.95 17.21 -21.31
N LYS A 44 -11.51 16.02 -21.56
CA LYS A 44 -12.88 15.84 -22.04
C LYS A 44 -13.86 15.60 -20.89
N GLY A 45 -13.37 15.38 -19.67
CA GLY A 45 -14.19 14.99 -18.53
C GLY A 45 -14.89 13.65 -18.72
N LYS A 46 -14.23 12.67 -19.35
CA LYS A 46 -14.83 11.39 -19.74
C LYS A 46 -14.18 10.20 -19.01
N LYS A 47 -15.01 9.22 -18.71
CA LYS A 47 -14.63 7.87 -18.26
C LYS A 47 -15.24 6.85 -19.22
N GLU A 48 -14.41 5.98 -19.75
CA GLU A 48 -14.82 4.86 -20.60
C GLU A 48 -14.46 3.56 -19.91
N THR A 49 -15.44 2.70 -19.68
CA THR A 49 -15.20 1.38 -19.09
C THR A 49 -14.67 0.41 -20.15
N LEU A 50 -13.42 0.01 -20.03
CA LEU A 50 -12.74 -0.89 -20.95
C LEU A 50 -12.98 -2.37 -20.63
N TYR A 51 -13.10 -2.69 -19.34
CA TYR A 51 -13.32 -4.03 -18.84
C TYR A 51 -13.98 -4.00 -17.44
N PRO A 52 -15.27 -4.37 -17.32
CA PRO A 52 -15.88 -4.58 -16.02
C PRO A 52 -15.40 -5.91 -15.42
N ILE A 53 -15.01 -5.88 -14.15
CA ILE A 53 -14.60 -7.09 -13.43
C ILE A 53 -15.82 -7.63 -12.69
N PRO A 54 -16.27 -8.87 -12.99
CA PRO A 54 -17.53 -9.38 -12.45
C PRO A 54 -17.46 -9.79 -10.97
N GLN A 55 -16.25 -10.04 -10.43
CA GLN A 55 -16.03 -10.40 -9.03
C GLN A 55 -16.10 -9.18 -8.10
N GLN A 56 -16.51 -9.40 -6.84
CA GLN A 56 -16.67 -8.34 -5.82
C GLN A 56 -15.43 -8.17 -4.95
N ILE A 57 -14.33 -7.75 -5.56
CA ILE A 57 -13.04 -7.70 -4.87
C ILE A 57 -12.92 -6.44 -4.02
N ALA A 58 -12.80 -6.63 -2.70
CA ALA A 58 -12.75 -5.54 -1.72
C ALA A 58 -11.34 -4.94 -1.54
N LYS A 59 -10.28 -5.72 -1.76
CA LYS A 59 -8.88 -5.30 -1.59
C LYS A 59 -8.12 -5.46 -2.87
N ILE A 60 -7.37 -4.44 -3.28
CA ILE A 60 -6.56 -4.50 -4.49
C ILE A 60 -5.16 -3.94 -4.28
N SER A 61 -4.24 -4.38 -5.13
CA SER A 61 -2.92 -3.78 -5.28
C SER A 61 -2.44 -3.92 -6.72
N ILE A 62 -1.85 -2.85 -7.24
CA ILE A 62 -1.39 -2.78 -8.63
C ILE A 62 0.11 -3.08 -8.67
N SER A 63 0.52 -4.02 -9.51
CA SER A 63 1.93 -4.33 -9.77
C SER A 63 2.70 -3.09 -10.24
N PRO A 64 4.03 -2.99 -10.00
CA PRO A 64 4.82 -1.84 -10.42
C PRO A 64 4.78 -1.55 -11.93
N THR A 65 4.47 -2.55 -12.76
CA THR A 65 4.34 -2.37 -14.22
C THR A 65 2.96 -1.87 -14.65
N GLY A 66 1.97 -1.93 -13.77
CA GLY A 66 0.56 -1.69 -14.07
C GLY A 66 -0.11 -2.81 -14.86
N LYS A 67 0.59 -3.91 -15.19
CA LYS A 67 0.05 -4.99 -16.03
C LYS A 67 -0.90 -5.91 -15.26
N VAL A 68 -0.64 -6.10 -13.97
CA VAL A 68 -1.40 -6.98 -13.09
C VAL A 68 -1.98 -6.20 -11.92
N ILE A 69 -3.26 -6.45 -11.62
CA ILE A 69 -3.91 -6.07 -10.37
C ILE A 69 -4.17 -7.34 -9.57
N TYR A 70 -3.70 -7.37 -8.33
CA TYR A 70 -4.04 -8.43 -7.39
C TYR A 70 -5.26 -8.03 -6.60
N GLY A 71 -6.15 -8.99 -6.39
CA GLY A 71 -7.37 -8.84 -5.63
C GLY A 71 -7.44 -9.81 -4.46
N ALA A 72 -8.04 -9.38 -3.35
CA ALA A 72 -8.50 -10.26 -2.29
C ALA A 72 -9.93 -9.91 -1.87
N GLU A 73 -10.74 -10.94 -1.60
CA GLU A 73 -12.11 -10.79 -1.09
C GLU A 73 -12.42 -11.90 -0.08
N LEU A 74 -13.34 -11.62 0.84
CA LEU A 74 -13.97 -12.64 1.68
C LEU A 74 -15.09 -13.31 0.86
N ASP A 75 -14.97 -14.61 0.65
CA ASP A 75 -15.85 -15.44 -0.17
C ASP A 75 -16.35 -16.64 0.66
N GLN A 76 -17.31 -17.40 0.13
CA GLN A 76 -17.79 -18.64 0.75
C GLN A 76 -17.52 -19.83 -0.16
N GLN A 77 -16.86 -20.85 0.40
CA GLN A 77 -16.62 -22.13 -0.26
C GLN A 77 -17.08 -23.26 0.66
N ASP A 78 -17.99 -24.12 0.17
CA ASP A 78 -18.54 -25.26 0.93
C ASP A 78 -19.10 -24.87 2.32
N ASN A 79 -19.80 -23.73 2.39
CA ASN A 79 -20.32 -23.10 3.63
C ASN A 79 -19.24 -22.69 4.65
N LYS A 80 -17.98 -22.60 4.24
CA LYS A 80 -16.89 -22.03 5.02
C LYS A 80 -16.46 -20.69 4.45
N ASN A 81 -16.11 -19.74 5.32
CA ASN A 81 -15.51 -18.49 4.89
C ASN A 81 -14.08 -18.75 4.41
N VAL A 82 -13.75 -18.18 3.27
CA VAL A 82 -12.42 -18.23 2.67
C VAL A 82 -12.00 -16.84 2.22
N ILE A 83 -10.70 -16.57 2.20
CA ILE A 83 -10.18 -15.40 1.50
C ILE A 83 -9.74 -15.87 0.11
N ALA A 84 -10.41 -15.36 -0.92
CA ALA A 84 -10.12 -15.69 -2.31
C ALA A 84 -9.19 -14.64 -2.91
N PHE A 85 -8.15 -15.12 -3.60
CA PHE A 85 -7.17 -14.27 -4.28
C PHE A 85 -7.36 -14.29 -5.79
N TYR A 86 -7.25 -13.13 -6.41
CA TYR A 86 -7.46 -12.94 -7.85
C TYR A 86 -6.26 -12.26 -8.50
N ARG A 87 -6.00 -12.66 -9.75
CA ARG A 87 -5.07 -12.00 -10.67
C ARG A 87 -5.87 -11.44 -11.84
N ILE A 88 -5.81 -10.13 -12.01
CA ILE A 88 -6.46 -9.40 -13.10
C ILE A 88 -5.37 -8.93 -14.06
N GLU A 89 -5.39 -9.44 -15.27
CA GLU A 89 -4.53 -9.04 -16.38
C GLU A 89 -5.15 -7.86 -17.13
N THR A 90 -4.50 -6.72 -17.04
CA THR A 90 -5.08 -5.44 -17.46
C THR A 90 -5.17 -5.27 -18.97
N ASN A 91 -4.18 -5.76 -19.72
CA ASN A 91 -4.15 -5.68 -21.19
C ASN A 91 -5.02 -6.77 -21.82
N GLU A 92 -4.93 -7.99 -21.29
CA GLU A 92 -5.67 -9.15 -21.74
C GLU A 92 -7.14 -9.14 -21.31
N LYS A 93 -7.51 -8.22 -20.39
CA LYS A 93 -8.86 -8.06 -19.85
C LYS A 93 -9.40 -9.39 -19.31
N ARG A 94 -8.58 -10.04 -18.47
CA ARG A 94 -8.86 -11.36 -17.93
C ARG A 94 -8.71 -11.37 -16.42
N THR A 95 -9.69 -11.93 -15.73
CA THR A 95 -9.65 -12.18 -14.29
C THR A 95 -9.56 -13.67 -14.02
N ASN A 96 -8.57 -14.09 -13.23
CA ASN A 96 -8.38 -15.47 -12.81
C ASN A 96 -8.36 -15.56 -11.29
N LYS A 97 -9.10 -16.52 -10.71
CA LYS A 97 -8.92 -16.91 -9.30
C LYS A 97 -7.60 -17.66 -9.19
N ILE A 98 -6.73 -17.21 -8.30
CA ILE A 98 -5.43 -17.83 -8.05
C ILE A 98 -5.61 -19.03 -7.12
N THR A 99 -6.10 -18.76 -5.91
CA THR A 99 -6.16 -19.71 -4.80
C THR A 99 -7.02 -19.14 -3.67
N VAL A 100 -7.18 -19.89 -2.58
CA VAL A 100 -7.93 -19.48 -1.38
C VAL A 100 -7.17 -19.86 -0.11
N ILE A 101 -7.40 -19.11 0.98
CA ILE A 101 -7.07 -19.55 2.34
C ILE A 101 -8.36 -19.74 3.14
N GLN A 102 -8.41 -20.79 3.96
CA GLN A 102 -9.56 -21.06 4.83
C GLN A 102 -9.58 -20.05 5.98
N ALA A 103 -10.58 -19.17 6.00
CA ALA A 103 -10.70 -18.09 6.98
C ALA A 103 -11.23 -18.63 8.33
N ASP A 104 -12.09 -19.65 8.28
CA ASP A 104 -12.65 -20.31 9.48
C ASP A 104 -11.64 -21.22 10.20
N GLU A 105 -10.53 -21.58 9.56
CA GLU A 105 -9.47 -22.40 10.16
C GLU A 105 -8.28 -21.53 10.60
N TYR A 106 -8.39 -20.21 10.42
CA TYR A 106 -7.38 -19.27 10.81
C TYR A 106 -7.35 -19.09 12.32
N ARG A 107 -6.22 -19.43 12.93
CA ARG A 107 -5.97 -19.23 14.35
C ARG A 107 -4.92 -18.15 14.55
N ASN A 108 -5.38 -16.96 14.92
CA ASN A 108 -4.49 -15.88 15.34
C ASN A 108 -3.92 -16.24 16.73
N LYS A 109 -2.60 -16.18 16.93
CA LYS A 109 -1.98 -16.40 18.25
C LYS A 109 -2.42 -15.36 19.29
N TRP A 110 -2.89 -14.20 18.84
CA TRP A 110 -3.30 -13.07 19.66
C TRP A 110 -4.81 -13.01 19.90
N MET A 111 -5.59 -13.91 19.28
CA MET A 111 -7.05 -13.97 19.47
C MET A 111 -7.49 -15.31 20.03
N GLU A 112 -8.49 -15.26 20.91
CA GLU A 112 -9.13 -16.45 21.48
C GLU A 112 -10.20 -17.05 20.55
N THR A 113 -10.38 -16.50 19.34
CA THR A 113 -11.39 -16.91 18.35
C THR A 113 -10.79 -17.78 17.23
N ASN A 114 -11.60 -18.71 16.71
CA ASN A 114 -11.25 -19.65 15.63
C ASN A 114 -11.87 -19.23 14.29
N SER A 115 -11.77 -17.96 13.90
CA SER A 115 -12.22 -17.49 12.59
C SER A 115 -11.82 -16.05 12.36
N LEU A 116 -11.47 -15.71 11.12
CA LEU A 116 -11.39 -14.33 10.65
C LEU A 116 -12.79 -13.69 10.64
N ASN A 117 -12.96 -12.58 11.35
CA ASN A 117 -14.23 -11.83 11.29
C ASN A 117 -14.23 -10.79 10.16
N ASP A 118 -15.41 -10.24 9.85
CA ASP A 118 -15.57 -9.24 8.79
C ASP A 118 -14.70 -7.99 8.99
N VAL A 119 -14.46 -7.58 10.23
CA VAL A 119 -13.62 -6.41 10.56
C VAL A 119 -12.17 -6.68 10.18
N GLU A 120 -11.64 -7.85 10.52
CA GLU A 120 -10.26 -8.22 10.19
C GLU A 120 -10.07 -8.38 8.69
N ALA A 121 -11.03 -9.03 8.02
CA ALA A 121 -11.02 -9.13 6.56
C ALA A 121 -11.04 -7.73 5.92
N HIS A 122 -11.82 -6.80 6.48
CA HIS A 122 -11.88 -5.42 6.04
C HIS A 122 -10.60 -4.61 6.34
N LEU A 123 -9.86 -4.90 7.41
CA LEU A 123 -8.60 -4.21 7.75
C LEU A 123 -7.36 -4.89 7.16
N SER A 124 -7.52 -6.08 6.57
CA SER A 124 -6.43 -6.79 5.88
C SER A 124 -6.06 -6.09 4.57
N GLU A 125 -4.82 -6.28 4.14
CA GLU A 125 -4.24 -5.55 3.01
C GLU A 125 -3.46 -6.48 2.09
N ILE A 126 -3.47 -6.15 0.80
CA ILE A 126 -2.70 -6.84 -0.24
C ILE A 126 -1.71 -5.86 -0.86
N TYR A 127 -0.50 -6.35 -1.15
CA TYR A 127 0.59 -5.56 -1.71
C TYR A 127 1.25 -6.32 -2.86
N ALA A 128 1.16 -5.80 -4.08
CA ALA A 128 1.84 -6.38 -5.24
C ALA A 128 3.36 -6.16 -5.13
N LEU A 129 4.14 -7.23 -5.31
CA LEU A 129 5.60 -7.14 -5.36
C LEU A 129 6.12 -7.05 -6.81
N ASP A 130 5.49 -7.82 -7.71
CA ASP A 130 5.72 -7.80 -9.15
C ASP A 130 4.52 -8.39 -9.91
N ASP A 131 4.67 -8.72 -11.20
CA ASP A 131 3.61 -9.28 -12.03
C ASP A 131 3.22 -10.74 -11.70
N GLN A 132 3.97 -11.41 -10.81
CA GLN A 132 3.74 -12.79 -10.35
C GLN A 132 3.39 -12.91 -8.85
N TYR A 133 3.99 -12.06 -8.00
CA TYR A 133 3.94 -12.18 -6.55
C TYR A 133 3.21 -11.02 -5.88
N ALA A 134 2.43 -11.35 -4.84
CA ALA A 134 1.84 -10.38 -3.91
C ALA A 134 1.96 -10.85 -2.47
N LEU A 135 1.98 -9.91 -1.53
CA LEU A 135 1.87 -10.16 -0.11
C LEU A 135 0.46 -9.87 0.39
N PHE A 136 -0.07 -10.72 1.23
CA PHE A 136 -1.33 -10.50 1.92
C PHE A 136 -1.10 -10.48 3.43
N PHE A 137 -1.48 -9.39 4.07
CA PHE A 137 -1.34 -9.16 5.50
C PHE A 137 -2.70 -9.28 6.16
N ILE A 138 -2.80 -10.20 7.12
CA ILE A 138 -4.03 -10.38 7.89
C ILE A 138 -3.97 -9.48 9.10
N SER A 139 -4.91 -8.55 9.22
CA SER A 139 -5.00 -7.66 10.39
C SER A 139 -5.36 -8.42 11.67
N SER A 140 -5.09 -7.81 12.82
CA SER A 140 -5.61 -8.27 14.12
C SER A 140 -6.83 -7.44 14.51
N SER A 141 -7.96 -8.05 14.89
CA SER A 141 -9.01 -7.29 15.58
C SER A 141 -8.52 -6.93 16.99
N GLY A 142 -8.87 -5.72 17.45
CA GLY A 142 -8.41 -5.22 18.74
C GLY A 142 -6.98 -4.69 18.68
N VAL A 143 -6.74 -3.71 17.81
CA VAL A 143 -5.52 -2.89 17.81
C VAL A 143 -5.43 -2.16 19.15
N GLU A 144 -4.87 -2.85 20.13
CA GLU A 144 -4.52 -2.29 21.43
C GLU A 144 -3.09 -1.76 21.38
N TYR A 145 -2.85 -0.71 22.15
CA TYR A 145 -1.52 -0.15 22.33
C TYR A 145 -0.55 -1.25 22.74
N GLY A 146 0.54 -1.41 21.99
CA GLY A 146 1.58 -2.39 22.31
C GLY A 146 1.49 -3.74 21.58
N LYS A 147 0.49 -3.96 20.72
CA LYS A 147 0.36 -5.20 19.92
C LYS A 147 0.63 -4.94 18.43
N PRO A 148 1.17 -5.92 17.68
CA PRO A 148 1.31 -5.80 16.24
C PRO A 148 -0.04 -5.60 15.54
N TYR A 149 -0.06 -4.73 14.52
CA TYR A 149 -1.26 -4.46 13.73
C TYR A 149 -1.71 -5.68 12.92
N TYR A 150 -0.76 -6.43 12.36
CA TYR A 150 -1.04 -7.66 11.62
C TYR A 150 -0.76 -8.90 12.47
N SER A 151 -1.39 -10.00 12.11
CA SER A 151 -1.29 -11.29 12.79
C SER A 151 -0.49 -12.31 11.99
N ASP A 152 -0.72 -12.39 10.68
CA ASP A 152 0.04 -13.24 9.76
C ASP A 152 0.24 -12.55 8.40
N ILE A 153 1.18 -13.12 7.64
CA ILE A 153 1.60 -12.63 6.35
C ILE A 153 1.71 -13.83 5.41
N PHE A 154 1.19 -13.67 4.20
CA PHE A 154 1.19 -14.69 3.17
C PHE A 154 1.80 -14.17 1.88
N LEU A 155 2.64 -14.98 1.25
CA LEU A 155 3.08 -14.78 -0.12
C LEU A 155 2.12 -15.53 -1.04
N ILE A 156 1.55 -14.80 -1.99
CA ILE A 156 0.71 -15.33 -3.05
C ILE A 156 1.58 -15.46 -4.31
N ASP A 157 1.75 -16.68 -4.81
CA ASP A 157 2.31 -16.93 -6.14
C ASP A 157 1.14 -17.13 -7.12
N SER A 158 1.04 -16.25 -8.10
CA SER A 158 -0.09 -16.29 -9.05
C SER A 158 0.12 -17.20 -10.25
N ILE A 159 1.33 -17.71 -10.44
CA ILE A 159 1.67 -18.62 -11.54
C ILE A 159 1.71 -20.06 -11.03
N GLU A 160 2.37 -20.29 -9.89
CA GLU A 160 2.21 -21.51 -9.11
C GLU A 160 1.10 -21.24 -8.10
N PRO A 161 -0.18 -21.61 -8.31
CA PRO A 161 -1.34 -21.17 -7.52
C PRO A 161 -1.27 -21.65 -6.05
N SER A 162 -0.39 -21.03 -5.28
CA SER A 162 0.14 -21.48 -4.00
C SER A 162 0.28 -20.30 -3.07
N VAL A 163 0.00 -20.55 -1.80
CA VAL A 163 0.13 -19.58 -0.72
C VAL A 163 1.19 -20.07 0.25
N TYR A 164 2.15 -19.22 0.55
CA TYR A 164 3.22 -19.52 1.51
C TYR A 164 3.07 -18.61 2.72
N LYS A 165 2.96 -19.19 3.91
CA LYS A 165 3.04 -18.41 5.16
C LYS A 165 4.46 -17.90 5.35
N ILE A 166 4.60 -16.62 5.66
CA ILE A 166 5.89 -15.94 5.80
C ILE A 166 6.23 -15.77 7.28
N THR A 167 7.51 -15.87 7.62
CA THR A 167 8.00 -15.42 8.94
C THR A 167 7.84 -13.91 9.08
N SER A 168 7.58 -13.44 10.29
CA SER A 168 7.47 -12.01 10.55
C SER A 168 8.80 -11.36 10.95
N ASP A 169 9.83 -12.14 11.26
CA ASP A 169 11.13 -11.64 11.72
C ASP A 169 11.94 -11.11 10.54
N ILE A 170 12.33 -9.83 10.61
CA ILE A 170 13.17 -9.14 9.63
C ILE A 170 14.57 -8.82 10.18
N GLY A 171 14.92 -9.43 11.31
CA GLY A 171 16.12 -9.10 12.06
C GLY A 171 15.98 -7.74 12.75
N HIS A 172 17.11 -7.23 13.27
CA HIS A 172 17.19 -5.89 13.86
C HIS A 172 16.18 -5.63 15.00
N ASN A 173 15.76 -6.69 15.70
CA ASN A 173 14.73 -6.66 16.74
C ASN A 173 13.39 -6.07 16.27
N ASP A 174 13.05 -6.25 15.00
CA ASP A 174 11.82 -5.73 14.41
C ASP A 174 11.02 -6.82 13.67
N SER A 175 9.77 -6.49 13.34
CA SER A 175 8.81 -7.41 12.76
C SER A 175 7.96 -6.78 11.67
N LEU A 176 7.77 -7.53 10.57
CA LEU A 176 6.83 -7.18 9.50
C LEU A 176 5.37 -7.08 9.95
N LEU A 177 4.99 -7.64 11.10
CA LEU A 177 3.64 -7.49 11.64
C LEU A 177 3.32 -6.04 12.07
N ARG A 178 4.34 -5.18 12.09
CA ARG A 178 4.26 -3.75 12.37
C ARG A 178 4.36 -2.89 11.10
N LEU A 179 4.10 -3.49 9.94
CA LEU A 179 4.16 -2.79 8.67
C LEU A 179 3.27 -1.54 8.70
N ASP A 180 3.86 -0.43 8.30
CA ASP A 180 3.19 0.86 8.11
C ASP A 180 2.94 1.12 6.63
N SER A 181 3.98 0.91 5.82
CA SER A 181 3.84 1.03 4.36
C SER A 181 4.75 0.05 3.63
N LEU A 182 4.27 -0.42 2.48
CA LEU A 182 5.02 -1.20 1.51
C LEU A 182 4.68 -0.71 0.12
N GLN A 183 5.70 -0.47 -0.70
CA GLN A 183 5.47 -0.28 -2.13
C GLN A 183 6.65 -0.82 -2.94
N ALA A 184 6.28 -1.51 -4.01
CA ALA A 184 7.21 -2.11 -4.95
C ALA A 184 7.53 -1.15 -6.09
N PHE A 185 8.72 -1.29 -6.66
CA PHE A 185 9.21 -0.48 -7.76
C PHE A 185 10.17 -1.30 -8.63
N TYR A 186 10.35 -0.83 -9.86
CA TYR A 186 11.28 -1.44 -10.82
C TYR A 186 12.48 -0.52 -11.02
N ALA A 187 13.68 -1.04 -10.76
CA ALA A 187 14.94 -0.32 -10.88
C ALA A 187 16.03 -1.26 -11.39
N ASP A 188 16.95 -0.78 -12.23
CA ASP A 188 18.10 -1.55 -12.75
C ASP A 188 17.76 -2.97 -13.25
N GLN A 189 16.66 -3.09 -13.99
CA GLN A 189 16.15 -4.36 -14.52
C GLN A 189 15.66 -5.37 -13.47
N HIS A 190 15.50 -4.96 -12.22
CA HIS A 190 15.05 -5.80 -11.11
C HIS A 190 13.82 -5.18 -10.40
N TYR A 191 12.99 -6.04 -9.83
CA TYR A 191 11.95 -5.59 -8.89
C TYR A 191 12.53 -5.50 -7.49
N TYR A 192 12.20 -4.40 -6.84
CA TYR A 192 12.48 -4.15 -5.45
C TYR A 192 11.19 -3.76 -4.76
N PHE A 193 11.18 -3.88 -3.44
CA PHE A 193 10.20 -3.21 -2.62
C PHE A 193 10.89 -2.71 -1.35
N TYR A 194 10.36 -1.62 -0.82
CA TYR A 194 10.71 -1.21 0.54
C TYR A 194 9.56 -1.57 1.46
N MET A 195 9.90 -1.64 2.75
CA MET A 195 8.94 -1.65 3.83
C MET A 195 9.34 -0.60 4.85
N LYS A 196 8.35 0.09 5.41
CA LYS A 196 8.47 0.84 6.65
C LYS A 196 7.70 0.09 7.72
N THR A 197 8.34 -0.18 8.85
CA THR A 197 7.68 -0.65 10.08
C THR A 197 7.54 0.50 11.07
N GLY A 198 6.64 0.34 12.04
CA GLY A 198 6.32 1.36 13.04
C GLY A 198 5.21 2.27 12.55
N ARG A 199 3.98 1.91 12.89
CA ARG A 199 2.74 2.64 12.58
C ARG A 199 2.54 3.78 13.58
N ILE A 200 3.44 4.76 13.52
CA ILE A 200 3.45 5.90 14.43
C ILE A 200 3.71 7.19 13.66
N TYR A 201 2.93 8.22 13.95
CA TYR A 201 3.15 9.54 13.39
C TYR A 201 4.24 10.30 14.16
N ALA A 202 4.92 11.21 13.46
CA ALA A 202 6.01 11.99 14.06
C ALA A 202 5.58 12.76 15.33
N TYR A 203 4.35 13.29 15.37
CA TYR A 203 3.84 14.00 16.54
C TYR A 203 3.57 13.07 17.73
N GLU A 204 3.12 11.83 17.49
CA GLU A 204 2.93 10.82 18.53
C GLU A 204 4.28 10.46 19.13
N LYS A 205 5.28 10.27 18.28
CA LYS A 205 6.65 9.97 18.70
C LYS A 205 7.29 11.10 19.52
N GLN A 206 7.02 12.35 19.16
CA GLN A 206 7.44 13.52 19.95
C GLN A 206 6.78 13.55 21.33
N SER A 207 5.47 13.26 21.42
CA SER A 207 4.77 13.15 22.71
C SER A 207 5.35 11.99 23.53
N MET A 208 5.58 10.83 22.92
CA MET A 208 6.24 9.70 23.58
C MET A 208 7.60 10.07 24.13
N TRP A 209 8.47 10.72 23.35
CA TRP A 209 9.79 11.12 23.84
C TRP A 209 9.72 12.01 25.09
N ARG A 210 8.71 12.90 25.17
CA ARG A 210 8.52 13.81 26.31
C ARG A 210 7.95 13.12 27.55
N GLU A 211 7.14 12.09 27.36
CA GLU A 211 6.28 11.51 28.41
C GLU A 211 6.70 10.09 28.86
N THR A 212 7.44 9.35 28.02
CA THR A 212 7.71 7.92 28.26
C THR A 212 8.88 7.71 29.21
N LYS A 213 8.71 6.82 30.18
CA LYS A 213 9.82 6.30 30.99
C LYS A 213 10.53 5.20 30.19
N ALA A 214 11.86 5.25 30.11
CA ALA A 214 12.67 4.23 29.42
C ALA A 214 12.42 2.78 29.89
N SER A 215 11.80 2.60 31.07
CA SER A 215 11.43 1.30 31.63
C SER A 215 10.14 0.68 31.05
N ASP A 216 9.35 1.43 30.30
CA ASP A 216 8.09 0.97 29.70
C ASP A 216 7.95 1.48 28.26
N PRO A 217 8.76 0.95 27.32
CA PRO A 217 8.78 1.42 25.96
C PRO A 217 7.53 0.97 25.18
N TYR A 218 6.79 1.92 24.60
CA TYR A 218 5.79 1.67 23.56
C TYR A 218 6.30 0.78 22.42
N TYR A 219 5.53 -0.24 22.04
CA TYR A 219 5.91 -1.19 20.99
C TYR A 219 6.25 -0.52 19.65
N ASP A 220 5.54 0.54 19.27
CA ASP A 220 5.75 1.21 17.98
C ASP A 220 6.90 2.23 17.89
N HIS A 221 7.66 2.38 18.96
CA HIS A 221 8.79 3.32 19.03
C HIS A 221 9.90 3.10 18.00
N LEU A 222 10.09 1.85 17.59
CA LEU A 222 11.11 1.44 16.63
C LEU A 222 10.53 1.56 15.23
N GLU A 223 11.08 2.44 14.40
CA GLU A 223 10.72 2.49 12.98
C GLU A 223 11.90 2.02 12.15
N THR A 224 11.66 1.11 11.21
CA THR A 224 12.69 0.55 10.34
C THR A 224 12.31 0.71 8.88
N ILE A 225 13.25 1.14 8.05
CA ILE A 225 13.15 1.10 6.59
C ILE A 225 14.08 0.01 6.09
N MET A 226 13.52 -0.97 5.39
CA MET A 226 14.28 -2.01 4.70
C MET A 226 13.95 -2.03 3.21
N ILE A 227 14.91 -2.43 2.39
CA ILE A 227 14.72 -2.72 0.97
C ILE A 227 15.04 -4.18 0.69
N PHE A 228 14.19 -4.80 -0.12
CA PHE A 228 14.36 -6.16 -0.57
C PHE A 228 14.41 -6.19 -2.10
N ASN A 229 15.34 -6.98 -2.63
CA ASN A 229 15.20 -7.48 -4.00
C ASN A 229 14.09 -8.53 -4.00
N THR A 230 13.06 -8.34 -4.83
CA THR A 230 11.87 -9.22 -4.82
C THR A 230 12.27 -10.67 -5.03
N LYS A 231 13.09 -10.97 -6.04
CA LYS A 231 13.49 -12.34 -6.37
C LYS A 231 14.21 -13.02 -5.21
N ASP A 232 15.11 -12.33 -4.53
CA ASP A 232 15.82 -12.91 -3.40
C ASP A 232 14.92 -13.07 -2.17
N PHE A 233 14.01 -12.13 -1.92
CA PHE A 233 12.98 -12.28 -0.90
C PHE A 233 12.13 -13.55 -1.14
N ILE A 234 11.62 -13.76 -2.36
CA ILE A 234 10.82 -14.94 -2.70
C ILE A 234 11.60 -16.25 -2.44
N LYS A 235 12.89 -16.31 -2.79
CA LYS A 235 13.73 -17.47 -2.48
C LYS A 235 13.81 -17.74 -0.97
N GLN A 236 13.95 -16.69 -0.16
CA GLN A 236 14.01 -16.82 1.29
C GLN A 236 12.70 -17.36 1.87
N VAL A 237 11.56 -16.85 1.38
CA VAL A 237 10.22 -17.33 1.76
C VAL A 237 10.03 -18.80 1.37
N LYS A 238 10.30 -19.16 0.11
CA LYS A 238 10.14 -20.55 -0.37
C LYS A 238 11.11 -21.52 0.31
N ALA A 239 12.26 -21.03 0.80
CA ALA A 239 13.20 -21.80 1.62
C ALA A 239 12.79 -21.89 3.11
N ASN A 240 11.65 -21.31 3.51
CA ASN A 240 11.18 -21.26 4.89
C ASN A 240 12.23 -20.70 5.87
N GLN A 241 12.91 -19.62 5.47
CA GLN A 241 13.87 -18.96 6.34
C GLN A 241 13.17 -18.39 7.59
N ARG A 242 13.84 -18.50 8.74
CA ARG A 242 13.31 -18.01 10.02
C ARG A 242 13.34 -16.49 10.14
N THR A 243 14.31 -15.86 9.49
CA THR A 243 14.53 -14.41 9.48
C THR A 243 14.71 -13.98 8.04
N LEU A 244 13.99 -12.94 7.62
CA LEU A 244 14.06 -12.38 6.28
C LEU A 244 15.17 -11.35 6.21
N ASN A 245 16.14 -11.60 5.35
CA ASN A 245 17.31 -10.76 5.14
C ASN A 245 17.04 -9.79 4.00
N GLY A 246 16.74 -8.54 4.36
CA GLY A 246 16.75 -7.40 3.46
C GLY A 246 17.92 -6.48 3.77
N LYS A 247 18.05 -5.41 2.98
CA LYS A 247 19.00 -4.34 3.28
C LYS A 247 18.36 -3.33 4.23
N LEU A 248 18.96 -3.14 5.40
CA LEU A 248 18.61 -2.06 6.31
C LEU A 248 19.04 -0.70 5.73
N ILE A 249 18.08 0.22 5.62
CA ILE A 249 18.32 1.60 5.14
C ILE A 249 18.38 2.57 6.32
N GLU A 250 17.43 2.44 7.24
CA GLU A 250 17.33 3.26 8.43
C GLU A 250 16.64 2.49 9.54
N GLN A 251 17.08 2.74 10.78
CA GLN A 251 16.35 2.32 11.96
C GLN A 251 16.43 3.45 12.99
N VAL A 252 15.29 3.87 13.50
CA VAL A 252 15.20 4.95 14.50
C VAL A 252 14.38 4.52 15.70
N ASN A 253 14.68 5.15 16.84
CA ASN A 253 14.01 4.94 18.11
C ASN A 253 13.36 6.26 18.57
N TYR A 254 12.93 6.40 19.83
CA TYR A 254 12.15 7.53 20.37
C TYR A 254 12.67 8.92 20.04
N ASN A 255 13.99 9.08 19.96
CA ASN A 255 14.64 10.38 19.79
C ASN A 255 14.64 10.86 18.33
N GLN A 256 14.15 10.07 17.38
CA GLN A 256 14.17 10.41 15.97
C GLN A 256 12.89 10.02 15.28
N THR A 257 12.49 10.74 14.23
CA THR A 257 11.27 10.45 13.45
C THR A 257 11.60 10.15 11.99
N LEU A 258 10.83 9.27 11.37
CA LEU A 258 10.76 9.14 9.92
C LEU A 258 9.46 9.77 9.44
N SER A 259 9.54 10.64 8.44
CA SER A 259 8.36 11.28 7.85
C SER A 259 8.58 11.53 6.36
N GLU A 260 7.49 11.80 5.63
CA GLU A 260 7.54 12.25 4.24
C GLU A 260 8.36 11.30 3.35
N MET A 261 7.88 10.09 3.13
CA MET A 261 8.62 9.07 2.38
C MET A 261 8.17 8.98 0.92
N ASP A 262 9.15 9.00 0.04
CA ASP A 262 8.98 8.86 -1.40
C ASP A 262 9.89 7.78 -1.97
N ILE A 263 9.48 7.21 -3.09
CA ILE A 263 10.22 6.16 -3.79
C ILE A 263 10.22 6.48 -5.27
N THR A 264 11.38 6.74 -5.83
CA THR A 264 11.50 6.86 -7.28
C THR A 264 12.05 5.57 -7.84
N ALA A 265 12.16 5.49 -9.17
CA ALA A 265 12.90 4.41 -9.80
C ALA A 265 14.39 4.39 -9.37
N GLU A 266 14.90 5.46 -8.74
CA GLU A 266 16.29 5.55 -8.26
C GLU A 266 16.47 5.00 -6.83
N GLY A 267 15.40 4.99 -6.01
CA GLY A 267 15.45 4.53 -4.63
C GLY A 267 14.47 5.27 -3.74
N ILE A 268 14.86 5.53 -2.49
CA ILE A 268 13.97 6.10 -1.45
C ILE A 268 14.47 7.47 -1.02
N SER A 269 13.56 8.43 -0.88
CA SER A 269 13.80 9.68 -0.18
C SER A 269 12.92 9.76 1.06
N TYR A 270 13.43 10.31 2.15
CA TYR A 270 12.65 10.51 3.38
C TYR A 270 13.24 11.61 4.25
N LEU A 271 12.42 12.19 5.12
CA LEU A 271 12.89 13.12 6.14
C LEU A 271 13.19 12.37 7.44
N LEU A 272 14.40 12.59 7.96
CA LEU A 272 14.85 12.12 9.26
C LEU A 272 14.88 13.30 10.24
N GLY A 273 14.02 13.28 11.24
CA GLY A 273 13.98 14.25 12.33
C GLY A 273 14.78 13.79 13.55
N ASP A 274 15.50 14.70 14.18
CA ASP A 274 16.15 14.56 15.48
C ASP A 274 15.36 15.39 16.49
N ILE A 275 14.61 14.70 17.35
CA ILE A 275 13.68 15.33 18.30
C ILE A 275 14.44 16.15 19.36
N PRO A 276 15.50 15.64 20.03
CA PRO A 276 16.27 16.41 21.01
C PRO A 276 16.84 17.72 20.48
N ASN A 277 17.32 17.73 19.24
CA ASN A 277 18.03 18.88 18.67
C ASN A 277 17.12 19.78 17.82
N ASP A 278 15.87 19.38 17.58
CA ASP A 278 14.94 20.05 16.65
C ASP A 278 15.55 20.27 15.25
N VAL A 279 16.26 19.26 14.76
CA VAL A 279 16.92 19.28 13.45
C VAL A 279 16.26 18.24 12.54
N GLN A 280 16.16 18.56 11.26
CA GLN A 280 15.70 17.62 10.24
C GLN A 280 16.69 17.58 9.07
N CYS A 281 16.86 16.40 8.48
CA CYS A 281 17.60 16.25 7.22
C CYS A 281 16.80 15.43 6.22
N LEU A 282 17.01 15.73 4.94
CA LEU A 282 16.53 14.93 3.83
C LEU A 282 17.56 13.83 3.54
N ILE A 283 17.11 12.59 3.58
CA ILE A 283 17.90 11.44 3.18
C ILE A 283 17.48 11.04 1.77
N LYS A 284 18.46 10.80 0.90
CA LYS A 284 18.26 10.16 -0.40
C LYS A 284 19.09 8.89 -0.47
N TYR A 285 18.42 7.76 -0.60
CA TYR A 285 19.04 6.46 -0.73
C TYR A 285 18.85 5.92 -2.16
N LYS A 286 19.95 5.55 -2.83
CA LYS A 286 19.91 4.95 -4.17
C LYS A 286 20.02 3.44 -4.07
N ALA A 287 19.04 2.74 -4.63
CA ALA A 287 19.01 1.27 -4.60
C ALA A 287 20.15 0.65 -5.41
N SER A 288 20.48 1.26 -6.56
CA SER A 288 21.46 0.77 -7.54
C SER A 288 22.90 0.75 -7.00
N SER A 289 23.32 1.87 -6.40
CA SER A 289 24.69 2.11 -5.95
C SER A 289 24.89 1.87 -4.46
N ASN A 290 23.81 1.58 -3.73
CA ASN A 290 23.82 1.48 -2.27
C ASN A 290 24.27 2.78 -1.57
N GLU A 291 24.20 3.92 -2.26
CA GLU A 291 24.60 5.24 -1.76
C GLU A 291 23.49 5.87 -0.89
N LYS A 292 23.92 6.57 0.16
CA LYS A 292 23.03 7.30 1.08
C LYS A 292 23.55 8.71 1.28
N ASP A 293 22.84 9.69 0.73
CA ASP A 293 23.14 11.10 0.86
C ASP A 293 22.32 11.72 1.99
N LYS A 294 22.97 12.53 2.83
CA LYS A 294 22.32 13.31 3.90
C LYS A 294 22.37 14.79 3.56
N ILE A 295 21.20 15.41 3.38
CA ILE A 295 21.05 16.78 2.94
C ILE A 295 20.43 17.60 4.09
N PHE A 296 21.21 18.53 4.63
CA PHE A 296 20.77 19.46 5.68
C PHE A 296 20.34 20.84 5.13
N ASN A 297 20.38 21.01 3.81
CA ASN A 297 20.03 22.26 3.16
C ASN A 297 18.51 22.53 3.28
N GLU A 298 18.14 23.65 3.91
CA GLU A 298 16.73 24.00 4.13
C GLU A 298 15.93 24.16 2.83
N THR A 299 16.52 24.70 1.77
CA THR A 299 15.84 24.89 0.49
C THR A 299 15.45 23.53 -0.09
N SER A 300 16.39 22.58 -0.16
CA SER A 300 16.11 21.23 -0.63
C SER A 300 15.08 20.50 0.24
N ILE A 301 15.09 20.72 1.55
CA ILE A 301 14.08 20.15 2.46
C ILE A 301 12.70 20.75 2.20
N LYS A 302 12.60 22.08 2.01
CA LYS A 302 11.34 22.78 1.71
C LYS A 302 10.79 22.36 0.35
N GLU A 303 11.63 22.28 -0.67
CA GLU A 303 11.25 21.77 -1.99
C GLU A 303 10.71 20.34 -1.90
N TYR A 304 11.41 19.48 -1.15
CA TYR A 304 10.94 18.11 -0.94
C TYR A 304 9.59 18.08 -0.19
N LYS A 305 9.40 18.88 0.85
CA LYS A 305 8.10 18.94 1.55
C LYS A 305 6.95 19.40 0.64
N ASN A 306 7.22 20.27 -0.33
CA ASN A 306 6.22 20.82 -1.25
C ASN A 306 6.09 20.03 -2.57
N ARG A 307 6.65 18.81 -2.64
CA ARG A 307 6.67 18.02 -3.89
C ARG A 307 5.29 17.55 -4.34
N ASP A 308 4.35 17.43 -3.40
CA ASP A 308 2.93 17.18 -3.62
C ASP A 308 2.25 18.29 -4.43
N VAL A 309 2.77 19.53 -4.35
CA VAL A 309 2.33 20.68 -5.15
C VAL A 309 2.73 20.53 -6.63
N HIS A 310 3.67 19.66 -6.99
CA HIS A 310 4.06 19.46 -8.40
C HIS A 310 3.00 18.74 -9.26
N GLU A 311 1.86 18.37 -8.67
CA GLU A 311 0.65 17.94 -9.41
C GLU A 311 -0.23 19.13 -9.85
N ASP A 312 0.25 20.38 -9.77
CA ASP A 312 -0.46 21.59 -10.24
C ASP A 312 -1.03 21.45 -11.66
N TRP A 313 -0.26 20.86 -12.58
CA TRP A 313 -0.72 20.63 -13.96
C TRP A 313 -1.97 19.73 -14.00
N LEU A 314 -2.08 18.76 -13.09
CA LEU A 314 -3.24 17.88 -12.96
C LEU A 314 -4.42 18.65 -12.39
N TYR A 315 -4.17 19.48 -11.37
CA TYR A 315 -5.17 20.36 -10.78
C TYR A 315 -5.79 21.31 -11.81
N GLU A 316 -5.00 21.87 -12.74
CA GLU A 316 -5.52 22.73 -13.82
C GLU A 316 -6.57 22.02 -14.71
N HIS A 317 -6.43 20.71 -14.92
CA HIS A 317 -7.40 19.93 -15.67
C HIS A 317 -8.62 19.62 -14.82
N ILE A 318 -8.41 19.20 -13.57
CA ILE A 318 -9.48 18.82 -12.64
C ILE A 318 -10.37 20.01 -12.29
N ALA A 319 -9.81 21.20 -12.09
CA ALA A 319 -10.57 22.40 -11.77
C ALA A 319 -11.59 22.76 -12.86
N LYS A 320 -11.28 22.46 -14.13
CA LYS A 320 -12.20 22.68 -15.27
C LYS A 320 -13.38 21.71 -15.28
N LEU A 321 -13.31 20.60 -14.54
CA LEU A 321 -14.33 19.55 -14.48
C LEU A 321 -15.38 19.77 -13.39
N GLN A 322 -15.24 20.78 -12.52
CA GLN A 322 -16.07 20.97 -11.31
C GLN A 322 -17.54 21.40 -11.57
N ASN A 323 -18.08 21.24 -12.79
CA ASN A 323 -19.46 21.60 -13.14
C ASN A 323 -20.44 20.40 -13.08
N ASN A 324 -21.58 20.61 -12.40
CA ASN A 324 -22.42 19.63 -11.68
C ASN A 324 -23.35 18.67 -12.48
N MET A 325 -22.95 18.15 -13.65
CA MET A 325 -23.82 17.21 -14.42
C MET A 325 -23.23 15.81 -14.61
N ASN A 326 -22.10 15.51 -13.98
CA ASN A 326 -21.31 14.29 -14.17
C ASN A 326 -21.18 13.49 -12.87
N ASP A 327 -20.86 12.21 -12.98
CA ASP A 327 -20.63 11.33 -11.83
C ASP A 327 -19.35 11.72 -11.08
N ARG A 328 -19.40 11.63 -9.76
CA ARG A 328 -18.29 11.98 -8.88
C ARG A 328 -17.40 10.77 -8.61
N TYR A 329 -16.09 10.98 -8.71
CA TYR A 329 -15.05 10.02 -8.37
C TYR A 329 -13.97 10.66 -7.50
N THR A 330 -13.22 9.84 -6.77
CA THR A 330 -11.98 10.25 -6.11
C THR A 330 -10.80 9.72 -6.92
N LEU A 331 -10.00 10.59 -7.52
CA LEU A 331 -8.74 10.21 -8.15
C LEU A 331 -7.64 10.14 -7.09
N GLU A 332 -7.09 8.96 -6.87
CA GLU A 332 -5.92 8.76 -6.03
C GLU A 332 -4.65 8.93 -6.87
N THR A 333 -3.82 9.89 -6.49
CA THR A 333 -2.46 10.01 -7.01
C THR A 333 -1.48 9.54 -5.96
N ARG A 334 -0.19 9.69 -6.28
CA ARG A 334 0.86 9.36 -5.34
C ARG A 334 0.83 10.25 -4.08
N TYR A 335 0.43 11.50 -4.25
CA TYR A 335 0.56 12.52 -3.21
C TYR A 335 -0.79 13.06 -2.73
N ASN A 336 -1.82 12.99 -3.57
CA ASN A 336 -3.08 13.69 -3.35
C ASN A 336 -4.29 12.82 -3.69
N HIS A 337 -5.44 13.25 -3.16
CA HIS A 337 -6.74 12.76 -3.56
C HIS A 337 -7.54 13.92 -4.15
N TYR A 338 -8.02 13.76 -5.39
CA TYR A 338 -8.82 14.78 -6.05
C TYR A 338 -10.26 14.32 -6.26
N ASN A 339 -11.21 15.21 -5.98
CA ASN A 339 -12.58 15.01 -6.44
C ASN A 339 -12.64 15.36 -7.93
N VAL A 340 -13.03 14.41 -8.77
CA VAL A 340 -13.19 14.60 -10.21
C VAL A 340 -14.61 14.24 -10.63
N PHE A 341 -15.13 14.97 -11.62
CA PHE A 341 -16.47 14.75 -12.15
C PHE A 341 -16.38 14.33 -13.62
N LEU A 342 -16.75 13.09 -13.91
CA LEU A 342 -16.57 12.47 -15.23
C LEU A 342 -17.91 11.96 -15.76
N SER A 343 -18.18 12.19 -17.05
CA SER A 343 -19.30 11.54 -17.73
C SER A 343 -18.90 10.12 -18.16
N GLU A 344 -19.79 9.17 -17.92
CA GLU A 344 -19.59 7.79 -18.34
C GLU A 344 -20.13 7.61 -19.77
N ASP A 345 -19.24 7.31 -20.72
CA ASP A 345 -19.65 6.88 -22.05
C ASP A 345 -20.03 5.39 -21.95
N PHE A 346 -21.32 5.08 -22.06
CA PHE A 346 -21.78 3.71 -22.31
C PHE A 346 -21.51 3.39 -23.78
N GLY A 347 -20.33 2.81 -24.03
CA GLY A 347 -19.95 2.27 -25.35
C GLY A 347 -20.81 1.10 -25.80
#